data_AF-A0A816PQH7-F1
#
_entry.id   AF-A0A816PQH7-F1
#
_cell.length_a   1.000
_cell.length_b   1.000
_cell.length_c   1.000
_cell.angle_alpha   90.00
_cell.angle_beta   90.00
_cell.angle_gamma   90.00
#
_symmetry.space_group_name_H-M   'P 1'
#
loop_
_entity.id
_entity.type
_entity.pdbx_description
1 polymer ?
#
loop_
_entity_poly.entity_id
_entity_poly.type
_entity_poly.pdbx_seq_one_letter_code
_entity_poly.pdbx_strand_id
1 'polypeptide(L)'
;MIKFLANWTIIWHRAGQSCDTLYVSLPVQICNLFVTYITPVTLNTIIVAFGIRHVSSIKGVRSQQIVNLRRKYKKVLLFQTVILYSIWIVLWSPNIIAFQFINVNTQAGIYTSQFNYIEIAVDPSIVATLDVEFFQSWQIIWRKMKGCRRMAAVPVIPGQKYWHS
;
A
#
# COMPACT_ATOMS: atom_id res chain seq x y z
N MET A 1 -4.55 -6.19 21.38
CA MET A 1 -5.39 -6.91 22.36
C MET A 1 -4.86 -8.33 22.63
N ILE A 2 -4.62 -9.16 21.61
CA ILE A 2 -4.05 -10.53 21.78
C ILE A 2 -2.70 -10.54 22.54
N LYS A 3 -1.82 -9.57 22.29
CA LYS A 3 -0.51 -9.45 22.97
C LYS A 3 -0.61 -9.21 24.49
N PHE A 4 -1.65 -8.51 24.93
CA PHE A 4 -1.92 -8.27 26.36
C PHE A 4 -2.59 -9.48 27.01
N LEU A 5 -3.53 -10.11 26.31
CA LEU A 5 -4.17 -11.36 26.76
C LEU A 5 -3.17 -12.51 26.91
N ALA A 6 -2.09 -12.52 26.12
CA ALA A 6 -1.03 -13.51 26.18
C ALA A 6 0.08 -13.20 27.20
N ASN A 7 0.00 -12.10 27.97
CA ASN A 7 1.07 -11.61 28.87
C ASN A 7 2.43 -11.38 28.16
N TRP A 8 2.39 -10.99 26.89
CA TRP A 8 3.60 -10.83 26.07
C TRP A 8 4.21 -9.43 26.17
N THR A 9 3.42 -8.45 26.58
CA THR A 9 3.82 -7.05 26.70
C THR A 9 3.39 -6.45 28.02
N ILE A 10 4.28 -5.68 28.65
CA ILE A 10 4.00 -4.87 29.85
C ILE A 10 3.94 -3.39 29.46
N ILE A 11 3.04 -2.66 30.11
CA ILE A 11 2.97 -1.20 30.00
C ILE A 11 3.98 -0.64 30.99
N TRP A 12 4.99 0.03 30.48
CA TRP A 12 5.99 0.72 31.28
C TRP A 12 5.70 2.22 31.24
N HIS A 13 5.60 2.83 32.42
CA HIS A 13 5.35 4.25 32.55
C HIS A 13 6.48 4.90 33.36
N ARG A 14 7.13 5.90 32.77
CA ARG A 14 8.07 6.78 33.47
C ARG A 14 7.38 8.11 33.71
N ALA A 15 7.40 8.61 34.94
CA ALA A 15 6.77 9.88 35.30
C ALA A 15 7.26 11.00 34.36
N GLY A 16 6.31 11.66 33.68
CA GLY A 16 6.57 12.73 32.72
C GLY A 16 6.80 12.28 31.26
N GLN A 17 6.67 10.99 30.94
CA GLN A 17 6.75 10.47 29.57
C GLN A 17 5.50 9.68 29.14
N SER A 18 5.32 9.52 27.83
CA SER A 18 4.25 8.70 27.24
C SER A 18 4.36 7.24 27.70
N CYS A 19 3.22 6.55 27.79
CA CYS A 19 3.20 5.12 28.12
C CYS A 19 3.87 4.30 27.01
N ASP A 20 4.84 3.47 27.38
CA ASP A 20 5.56 2.60 26.46
C ASP A 20 5.16 1.14 26.65
N THR A 21 5.07 0.39 25.55
CA THR A 21 4.84 -1.07 25.61
C THR A 21 6.15 -1.79 25.36
N LEU A 22 6.62 -2.51 26.37
CA LEU A 22 7.83 -3.34 26.30
C LEU A 22 7.43 -4.82 26.27
N TYR A 23 8.13 -5.62 25.47
CA TYR A 23 7.97 -7.06 25.50
C TYR A 23 8.61 -7.65 26.76
N VAL A 24 7.93 -8.64 27.34
CA VAL A 24 8.37 -9.28 28.59
C VAL A 24 9.65 -10.08 28.41
N SER A 25 9.89 -10.61 27.21
CA SER A 25 11.06 -11.46 26.93
C SER A 25 11.49 -11.42 25.47
N LEU A 26 12.78 -11.69 25.25
CA LEU A 26 13.42 -11.75 23.93
C LEU A 26 12.84 -12.86 23.03
N PRO A 27 12.48 -14.07 23.53
CA PRO A 27 11.81 -15.09 22.73
C PRO A 27 10.47 -14.63 22.14
N VAL A 28 9.70 -13.83 22.89
CA VAL A 28 8.42 -13.29 22.42
C VAL A 28 8.63 -12.26 21.30
N GLN A 29 9.66 -11.42 21.40
CA GLN A 29 10.05 -10.48 20.34
C GLN A 29 10.40 -11.23 19.05
N ILE A 30 11.20 -12.31 19.15
CA ILE A 30 11.58 -13.14 18.00
C ILE A 30 10.37 -13.82 17.39
N CYS A 31 9.51 -14.48 18.20
CA CYS A 31 8.29 -15.11 17.70
C CYS A 31 7.37 -14.11 17.01
N ASN A 32 7.19 -12.92 17.59
CA ASN A 32 6.38 -11.89 16.98
C ASN A 32 7.01 -11.43 15.65
N LEU A 33 8.33 -11.24 15.57
CA LEU A 33 9.02 -10.92 14.32
C LEU A 33 8.80 -11.99 13.24
N PHE A 34 8.86 -13.27 13.59
CA PHE A 34 8.60 -14.35 12.63
C PHE A 34 7.18 -14.28 12.06
N VAL A 35 6.18 -14.17 12.94
CA VAL A 35 4.76 -14.17 12.54
C VAL A 35 4.40 -12.90 11.78
N THR A 36 4.82 -11.73 12.29
CA THR A 36 4.39 -10.44 11.73
C THR A 36 5.24 -9.98 10.56
N TYR A 37 6.48 -10.45 10.40
CA TYR A 37 7.39 -9.97 9.35
C TYR A 37 7.85 -11.07 8.41
N ILE A 38 8.47 -12.14 8.93
CA ILE A 38 9.10 -13.17 8.09
C ILE A 38 8.06 -13.95 7.29
N THR A 39 6.95 -14.36 7.90
CA THR A 39 5.88 -15.09 7.22
C THR A 39 5.28 -14.32 6.05
N PRO A 40 4.79 -13.08 6.19
CA PRO A 40 4.24 -12.34 5.05
C PRO A 40 5.30 -12.05 3.98
N VAL A 41 6.55 -11.74 4.36
CA VAL A 41 7.60 -11.46 3.40
C VAL A 41 7.97 -12.69 2.56
N THR A 42 8.10 -13.85 3.20
CA THR A 42 8.45 -15.10 2.52
C THR A 42 7.32 -15.59 1.62
N LEU A 43 6.08 -15.57 2.09
CA LEU A 43 4.91 -15.97 1.29
C LEU A 43 4.78 -15.12 0.02
N ASN A 44 4.85 -13.80 0.14
CA ASN A 44 4.76 -12.90 -1.00
C ASN A 44 5.91 -13.12 -2.00
N THR A 45 7.13 -13.34 -1.52
CA THR A 45 8.28 -13.63 -2.38
C THR A 45 8.11 -14.94 -3.15
N ILE A 46 7.58 -15.99 -2.50
CA ILE A 46 7.29 -17.28 -3.14
C ILE A 46 6.22 -17.11 -4.23
N ILE A 47 5.15 -16.36 -3.97
CA ILE A 47 4.08 -16.11 -4.94
C ILE A 47 4.63 -15.41 -6.19
N VAL A 48 5.45 -14.36 -6.01
CA VAL A 48 6.08 -13.65 -7.13
C VAL A 48 7.01 -14.60 -7.91
N ALA A 49 7.83 -15.39 -7.22
CA ALA A 49 8.71 -16.37 -7.86
C ALA A 49 7.93 -17.43 -8.66
N PHE A 50 6.81 -17.90 -8.14
CA PHE A 50 5.92 -18.84 -8.83
C PHE A 50 5.28 -18.19 -10.06
N GLY A 51 4.86 -16.92 -9.96
CA GLY A 51 4.36 -16.13 -11.09
C GLY A 51 5.37 -16.01 -12.22
N ILE A 52 6.64 -15.71 -11.90
CA ILE A 52 7.74 -15.63 -12.88
C ILE A 52 7.95 -17.00 -13.55
N ARG A 53 8.06 -18.08 -12.76
CA ARG A 53 8.25 -19.44 -13.27
C ARG A 53 7.11 -19.85 -14.19
N HIS A 54 5.86 -19.58 -13.80
CA HIS A 54 4.68 -19.90 -14.61
C HIS A 54 4.68 -19.17 -15.96
N VAL A 55 5.03 -17.88 -15.98
CA VAL A 55 5.13 -17.10 -17.25
C VAL A 55 6.26 -17.61 -18.16
N SER A 56 7.35 -18.09 -17.58
CA SER A 56 8.47 -18.67 -18.33
C SER A 56 8.16 -20.04 -18.95
N SER A 57 7.27 -20.82 -18.31
CA SER A 57 6.92 -22.20 -18.70
C SER A 57 5.95 -22.30 -19.90
N ILE A 58 5.14 -21.26 -20.16
CA ILE A 58 4.19 -21.24 -21.30
C ILE A 58 4.93 -20.93 -22.62
N LYS A 59 5.79 -21.86 -23.08
CA LYS A 59 6.45 -21.84 -24.40
C LYS A 59 5.92 -23.03 -25.22
N GLY A 60 4.75 -22.89 -25.86
CA GLY A 60 4.27 -24.00 -26.71
C GLY A 60 2.90 -23.91 -27.38
N VAL A 61 2.15 -22.80 -27.27
CA VAL A 61 0.77 -22.74 -27.78
C VAL A 61 0.66 -22.02 -29.13
N ARG A 62 -0.15 -22.63 -30.02
CA ARG A 62 -0.26 -22.48 -31.49
C ARG A 62 -0.69 -21.10 -32.04
N SER A 63 -0.94 -20.09 -31.22
CA SER A 63 -1.29 -18.71 -31.65
C SER A 63 -0.27 -17.68 -31.14
N GLN A 64 0.87 -17.59 -31.82
CA GLN A 64 2.03 -16.80 -31.37
C GLN A 64 1.71 -15.31 -31.10
N GLN A 65 0.83 -14.66 -31.88
CA GLN A 65 0.51 -13.24 -31.66
C GLN A 65 -0.29 -12.97 -30.37
N ILE A 66 -1.36 -13.74 -30.11
CA ILE A 66 -2.21 -13.55 -28.92
C ILE A 66 -1.46 -13.94 -27.63
N VAL A 67 -0.61 -14.97 -27.71
CA VAL A 67 0.24 -15.39 -26.59
C VAL A 67 1.34 -14.36 -26.31
N ASN A 68 1.95 -13.76 -27.32
CA ASN A 68 2.98 -12.73 -27.15
C ASN A 68 2.44 -11.45 -26.50
N LEU A 69 1.22 -11.01 -26.89
CA LEU A 69 0.54 -9.88 -26.24
C LEU A 69 0.23 -10.17 -24.77
N ARG A 70 -0.34 -11.34 -24.46
CA ARG A 70 -0.58 -11.77 -23.06
C ARG A 70 0.71 -11.90 -22.25
N ARG A 71 1.81 -12.36 -22.86
CA ARG A 71 3.11 -12.47 -22.20
C ARG A 71 3.73 -11.10 -21.91
N LYS A 72 3.64 -10.14 -22.83
CA LYS A 72 4.11 -8.76 -22.59
C LYS A 72 3.33 -8.12 -21.43
N TYR A 73 2.00 -8.25 -21.43
CA TYR A 73 1.15 -7.74 -20.36
C TYR A 73 1.50 -8.38 -19.00
N LYS A 74 1.61 -9.71 -18.93
CA LYS A 74 2.02 -10.41 -17.70
C LYS A 74 3.41 -10.03 -17.20
N LYS A 75 4.36 -9.76 -18.10
CA LYS A 75 5.71 -9.29 -17.74
C LYS A 75 5.69 -7.88 -17.16
N VAL A 76 4.91 -6.97 -17.74
CA VAL A 76 4.74 -5.61 -17.23
C VAL A 76 4.09 -5.64 -15.84
N LEU A 77 3.04 -6.45 -15.68
CA LEU A 77 2.38 -6.64 -14.39
C LEU A 77 3.36 -7.18 -13.34
N LEU A 78 4.13 -8.22 -13.68
CA LEU A 78 5.16 -8.78 -12.80
C LEU A 78 6.20 -7.73 -12.39
N PHE A 79 6.67 -6.92 -13.33
CA PHE A 79 7.65 -5.87 -13.06
C PHE A 79 7.07 -4.79 -12.11
N GLN A 80 5.82 -4.38 -12.34
CA GLN A 80 5.12 -3.46 -11.44
C GLN A 80 4.96 -4.07 -10.05
N THR A 81 4.52 -5.32 -9.94
CA THR A 81 4.41 -6.03 -8.65
C THR A 81 5.74 -6.10 -7.92
N VAL A 82 6.85 -6.40 -8.62
CA VAL A 82 8.19 -6.45 -8.01
C VAL A 82 8.62 -5.08 -7.48
N ILE A 83 8.43 -4.00 -8.26
CA ILE A 83 8.76 -2.64 -7.82
C ILE A 83 7.95 -2.25 -6.59
N LEU A 84 6.63 -2.46 -6.65
CA LEU A 84 5.71 -2.11 -5.58
C LEU A 84 6.01 -2.89 -4.30
N TYR A 85 6.30 -4.17 -4.45
CA TYR A 85 6.70 -5.02 -3.33
C TYR A 85 8.05 -4.61 -2.73
N SER A 86 8.99 -4.13 -3.55
CA SER A 86 10.27 -3.58 -3.07
C SER A 86 10.05 -2.30 -2.27
N ILE A 87 9.18 -1.40 -2.74
CA ILE A 87 8.80 -0.18 -2.01
C ILE A 87 8.12 -0.54 -0.69
N TRP A 88 7.20 -1.50 -0.72
CA TRP A 88 6.49 -1.99 0.47
C TRP A 88 7.47 -2.51 1.54
N ILE A 89 8.42 -3.37 1.16
CA ILE A 89 9.48 -3.84 2.07
C ILE A 89 10.26 -2.66 2.65
N VAL A 90 10.72 -1.73 1.81
CA VAL A 90 11.56 -0.61 2.28
C VAL A 90 10.80 0.30 3.25
N LEU A 91 9.52 0.54 3.04
CA LEU A 91 8.72 1.40 3.91
C LEU A 91 8.27 0.69 5.20
N TRP A 92 7.98 -0.60 5.13
CA TRP A 92 7.39 -1.34 6.24
C TRP A 92 8.41 -2.05 7.14
N SER A 93 9.47 -2.62 6.56
CA SER A 93 10.50 -3.37 7.31
C SER A 93 11.17 -2.56 8.43
N PRO A 94 11.58 -1.30 8.23
CA PRO A 94 12.26 -0.54 9.27
C PRO A 94 11.38 -0.37 10.51
N ASN A 95 10.08 -0.13 10.34
CA ASN A 95 9.15 0.04 11.45
C ASN A 95 8.95 -1.24 12.25
N ILE A 96 8.69 -2.36 11.58
CA ILE A 96 8.40 -3.63 12.26
C ILE A 96 9.64 -4.15 13.01
N ILE A 97 10.83 -3.99 12.42
CA ILE A 97 12.10 -4.38 13.04
C ILE A 97 12.42 -3.45 14.21
N ALA A 98 12.36 -2.13 14.00
CA ALA A 98 12.64 -1.16 15.06
C ALA A 98 11.67 -1.32 16.24
N PHE A 99 10.39 -1.57 15.99
CA PHE A 99 9.39 -1.75 17.05
C PHE A 99 9.65 -2.97 17.95
N GLN A 100 10.39 -4.00 17.51
CA GLN A 100 10.73 -5.13 18.39
C GLN A 100 11.88 -4.80 19.36
N PHE A 101 12.81 -3.93 18.96
CA PHE A 101 14.10 -3.76 19.65
C PHE A 101 14.35 -2.35 20.20
N ILE A 102 13.65 -1.35 19.66
CA ILE A 102 13.84 0.07 19.95
C ILE A 102 12.57 0.61 20.58
N ASN A 103 12.72 1.41 21.64
CA ASN A 103 11.60 2.09 22.25
C ASN A 103 11.00 3.13 21.29
N VAL A 104 9.67 3.10 21.14
CA VAL A 104 8.86 3.96 20.26
C VAL A 104 9.09 5.46 20.53
N ASN A 105 9.39 5.82 21.78
CA ASN A 105 9.65 7.21 22.19
C ASN A 105 11.05 7.73 21.84
N THR A 106 11.92 6.91 21.27
CA THR A 106 13.24 7.37 20.78
C THR A 106 13.12 8.05 19.43
N GLN A 107 14.06 8.95 19.09
CA GLN A 107 14.14 9.57 17.76
C GLN A 107 14.10 8.53 16.63
N ALA A 108 14.83 7.42 16.79
CA ALA A 108 14.82 6.31 15.84
C ALA A 108 13.43 5.67 15.69
N GLY A 109 12.71 5.44 16.79
CA GLY A 109 11.34 4.90 16.78
C GLY A 109 10.33 5.85 16.10
N ILE A 110 10.48 7.16 16.31
CA ILE A 110 9.66 8.18 15.65
C ILE A 110 9.90 8.16 14.14
N TYR A 111 11.15 8.19 13.68
CA TYR A 111 11.46 8.11 12.24
C TYR A 111 10.95 6.82 11.60
N THR A 112 11.09 5.68 12.27
CA THR A 112 10.62 4.40 11.74
C THR A 112 9.10 4.34 11.65
N SER A 113 8.38 4.97 12.59
CA SER A 113 6.91 5.05 12.53
C SER A 113 6.38 5.93 11.40
N GLN A 114 7.13 6.96 11.00
CA GLN A 114 6.76 7.82 9.86
C GLN A 114 6.74 7.04 8.54
N PHE A 115 7.71 6.15 8.31
CA PHE A 115 7.71 5.29 7.12
C PHE A 115 6.46 4.41 7.04
N ASN A 116 5.99 3.92 8.19
CA ASN A 116 4.76 3.13 8.28
C ASN A 116 3.50 3.96 7.99
N TYR A 117 3.44 5.22 8.42
CA TYR A 117 2.31 6.09 8.06
C TYR A 117 2.29 6.41 6.56
N ILE A 118 3.46 6.61 5.97
CA ILE A 118 3.58 6.80 4.52
C ILE A 118 3.12 5.54 3.79
N GLU A 119 3.50 4.35 4.26
CA GLU A 119 3.03 3.08 3.68
C GLU A 119 1.50 2.97 3.71
N ILE A 120 0.87 3.17 4.86
CA ILE A 120 -0.60 3.11 4.99
C ILE A 120 -1.31 4.10 4.04
N ALA A 121 -0.72 5.28 3.82
CA ALA A 121 -1.26 6.29 2.91
C ALA A 121 -1.05 5.93 1.42
N VAL A 122 0.05 5.28 1.10
CA VAL A 122 0.45 4.95 -0.27
C VAL A 122 -0.16 3.63 -0.74
N ASP A 123 -0.46 2.69 0.16
CA ASP A 123 -1.01 1.37 -0.15
C ASP A 123 -2.27 1.40 -1.04
N PRO A 124 -3.30 2.24 -0.76
CA PRO A 124 -4.46 2.36 -1.64
C PRO A 124 -4.10 2.89 -3.03
N SER A 125 -3.09 3.77 -3.11
CA SER A 125 -2.61 4.34 -4.39
C SER A 125 -1.87 3.29 -5.22
N ILE A 126 -1.13 2.40 -4.55
CA ILE A 126 -0.43 1.27 -5.17
C ILE A 126 -1.45 0.29 -5.77
N VAL A 127 -2.46 -0.10 -4.99
CA VAL A 127 -3.54 -1.01 -5.44
C VAL A 127 -4.32 -0.38 -6.60
N ALA A 128 -4.66 0.90 -6.49
CA ALA A 128 -5.34 1.67 -7.54
C ALA A 128 -4.54 1.78 -8.85
N THR A 129 -3.21 1.77 -8.78
CA THR A 129 -2.34 1.87 -9.97
C THR A 129 -2.15 0.51 -10.64
N LEU A 130 -2.17 -0.58 -9.88
CA LEU A 130 -2.09 -1.94 -10.42
C LEU A 130 -3.40 -2.37 -11.11
N ASP A 131 -4.53 -1.85 -10.65
CA ASP A 131 -5.83 -2.18 -11.21
C ASP A 131 -6.14 -1.30 -12.44
N VAL A 132 -6.00 -1.90 -13.62
CA VAL A 132 -6.24 -1.23 -14.91
C VAL A 132 -7.69 -0.79 -15.04
N GLU A 133 -8.64 -1.51 -14.43
CA GLU A 133 -10.06 -1.13 -14.44
C GLU A 133 -10.33 0.05 -13.52
N PHE A 134 -9.62 0.11 -12.39
CA PHE A 134 -9.65 1.25 -11.48
C PHE A 134 -9.10 2.51 -12.15
N PHE A 135 -7.95 2.41 -12.84
CA PHE A 135 -7.37 3.54 -13.57
C PHE A 135 -8.29 4.05 -14.69
N GLN A 136 -8.93 3.16 -15.44
CA GLN A 136 -9.90 3.54 -16.47
C GLN A 136 -11.12 4.25 -15.87
N SER A 137 -11.66 3.71 -14.77
CA SER A 137 -12.77 4.33 -14.03
C SER A 137 -12.40 5.70 -13.48
N TRP A 138 -11.18 5.82 -12.94
CA TRP A 138 -10.64 7.07 -12.43
C TRP A 138 -10.45 8.11 -13.53
N GLN A 139 -9.98 7.71 -14.72
CA GLN A 139 -9.89 8.62 -15.86
C GLN A 139 -11.25 9.18 -16.28
N ILE A 140 -12.31 8.37 -16.23
CA ILE A 140 -13.67 8.81 -16.56
C ILE A 140 -14.15 9.85 -15.53
N ILE A 141 -13.95 9.58 -14.24
CA ILE A 141 -14.31 10.49 -13.14
C ILE A 141 -13.50 11.80 -13.25
N TRP A 142 -12.20 11.71 -13.51
CA TRP A 142 -11.31 12.86 -13.66
C TRP A 142 -11.69 13.75 -14.85
N ARG A 143 -12.05 13.15 -16.00
CA ARG A 143 -12.56 13.88 -17.16
C ARG A 143 -13.88 14.58 -16.84
N LYS A 144 -14.79 13.93 -16.10
CA LYS A 144 -16.04 14.56 -15.62
C LYS A 144 -15.78 15.72 -14.66
N MET A 145 -14.85 15.58 -13.72
CA MET A 145 -14.47 16.68 -12.81
C MET A 145 -13.85 17.88 -13.55
N LYS A 146 -12.98 17.64 -14.54
CA LYS A 146 -12.43 18.71 -15.38
C LYS A 146 -13.50 19.36 -16.28
N GLY A 147 -14.51 18.59 -16.71
CA GLY A 147 -15.68 19.10 -17.43
C GLY A 147 -16.59 19.98 -16.56
N CYS A 148 -16.85 19.57 -15.32
CA CYS A 148 -17.67 20.35 -14.37
C CYS A 148 -17.04 21.69 -13.98
N ARG A 149 -15.69 21.82 -14.02
CA ARG A 149 -15.04 23.14 -13.81
C ARG A 149 -15.34 24.15 -14.92
N ARG A 150 -15.84 23.74 -16.09
CA ARG A 150 -16.25 24.66 -17.17
C ARG A 150 -17.72 25.06 -17.12
N MET A 151 -18.55 24.39 -16.33
CA MET A 151 -20.00 24.70 -16.22
C MET A 151 -20.36 25.62 -15.04
N ALA A 152 -19.38 25.98 -14.20
CA ALA A 152 -19.56 26.97 -13.13
C ALA A 152 -19.39 28.43 -13.58
N ALA A 153 -19.40 28.69 -14.89
CA ALA A 153 -19.52 30.03 -15.47
C ALA A 153 -20.87 30.13 -16.19
N VAL A 154 -21.95 30.18 -15.42
CA VAL A 154 -23.26 30.58 -15.93
C VAL A 154 -23.16 32.07 -16.25
N PRO A 155 -23.33 32.52 -17.51
CA PRO A 155 -23.46 33.94 -17.77
C PRO A 155 -24.80 34.40 -17.20
N VAL A 156 -24.75 35.32 -16.25
CA VAL A 156 -25.92 36.14 -15.86
C VAL A 156 -26.33 36.91 -17.12
N ILE A 157 -27.47 36.56 -17.71
CA ILE A 157 -28.06 37.33 -18.81
C ILE A 157 -28.75 38.55 -18.19
N PRO A 158 -28.28 39.79 -18.42
CA PRO A 158 -28.96 40.97 -17.96
C PRO A 158 -29.96 41.41 -19.03
N GLY A 159 -31.25 41.38 -18.68
CA GLY A 159 -32.26 42.23 -19.30
C GLY A 159 -33.12 41.60 -20.38
N GLN A 160 -34.37 41.32 -20.03
CA GLN A 160 -35.49 41.71 -20.89
C GLN A 160 -36.57 42.40 -20.05
N LYS A 161 -36.76 43.69 -20.37
CA LYS A 161 -37.84 44.54 -19.89
C LYS A 161 -39.15 44.20 -20.62
N TYR A 162 -40.25 44.24 -19.86
CA TYR A 162 -41.66 44.51 -20.15
C TYR A 162 -42.11 44.69 -21.60
N TRP A 163 -43.29 44.17 -21.97
CA TRP A 163 -44.41 44.94 -22.53
C TRP A 163 -45.76 44.20 -22.37
N HIS A 164 -46.77 44.97 -21.98
CA HIS A 164 -48.20 44.64 -21.90
C HIS A 164 -48.80 44.24 -23.26
N SER A 165 -49.78 43.34 -23.25
CA SER A 165 -51.18 43.65 -23.60
C SER A 165 -52.10 42.48 -23.32
#